data_AF-A0AAJ6EKW1-F1
#
_entry.id   AF-A0AAJ6EKW1-F1
#
_cell.length_a   1.000
_cell.length_b   1.000
_cell.length_c   1.000
_cell.angle_alpha   90.00
_cell.angle_beta   90.00
_cell.angle_gamma   90.00
#
_symmetry.space_group_name_H-M   'P 1'
#
loop_
_entity.id
_entity.type
_entity.pdbx_description
1 polymer ?
#
loop_
_entity_poly.entity_id
_entity_poly.type
_entity_poly.pdbx_seq_one_letter_code
_entity_poly.pdbx_strand_id
1 'polypeptide(L)' 'MNQRDVAEVNLHDLQVSDPLIGNFQQVVIEVAIPYQWDTLNDRNPEVTPSHAVENFRIAAGRSKGEFYGTVLQDSDVAK' A
#
# COMPACT_ATOMS: atom_id res chain seq x y z
N MET A 1 -30.18 16.67 -25.74
CA MET A 1 -29.49 15.72 -24.82
C MET A 1 -28.95 16.55 -23.67
N ASN A 2 -29.53 16.45 -22.48
CA ASN A 2 -29.01 17.15 -21.29
C ASN A 2 -27.76 16.43 -20.80
N GLN A 3 -26.64 17.12 -20.89
CA GLN A 3 -25.38 16.74 -20.27
C GLN A 3 -25.60 16.89 -18.75
N ARG A 4 -25.56 15.79 -18.00
CA ARG A 4 -25.55 15.87 -16.54
C ARG A 4 -24.16 16.34 -16.14
N ASP A 5 -24.05 17.58 -15.68
CA ASP A 5 -22.89 18.03 -14.92
C ASP A 5 -22.85 17.20 -13.63
N VAL A 6 -21.97 16.21 -13.59
CA VAL A 6 -21.68 15.48 -12.35
C VAL A 6 -20.78 16.39 -11.55
N ALA A 7 -21.32 17.03 -10.53
CA ALA A 7 -20.53 17.80 -9.58
C ALA A 7 -19.49 16.86 -8.94
N GLU A 8 -18.23 17.28 -8.96
CA GLU A 8 -17.16 16.57 -8.28
C GLU A 8 -17.49 16.47 -6.78
N VAL A 9 -17.57 15.26 -6.27
CA VAL A 9 -17.91 15.01 -4.87
C VAL A 9 -16.63 15.06 -4.05
N ASN A 10 -16.65 15.81 -2.95
CA ASN A 10 -15.55 15.79 -1.99
C ASN A 10 -15.46 14.41 -1.32
N LEU A 11 -14.36 13.70 -1.57
CA LEU A 11 -14.16 12.34 -1.05
C LEU A 11 -14.05 12.32 0.48
N HIS A 12 -13.66 13.42 1.13
CA HIS A 12 -13.59 13.51 2.60
C HIS A 12 -14.96 13.49 3.27
N ASP A 13 -16.02 13.77 2.52
CA ASP A 13 -17.40 13.80 3.03
C ASP A 13 -18.15 12.48 2.76
N LEU A 14 -17.47 11.47 2.21
CA LEU A 14 -18.04 10.17 1.86
C LEU A 14 -17.75 9.13 2.95
N GLN A 15 -18.80 8.37 3.31
CA GLN A 15 -18.69 7.22 4.20
C GLN A 15 -19.30 5.98 3.55
N VAL A 16 -18.63 4.84 3.67
CA VAL A 16 -19.14 3.56 3.22
C VAL A 16 -20.12 3.04 4.27
N SER A 17 -21.41 3.00 3.92
CA SER A 17 -22.46 2.47 4.80
C SER A 17 -22.85 1.01 4.51
N ASP A 18 -22.38 0.46 3.40
CA ASP A 18 -22.66 -0.93 3.03
C ASP A 18 -21.94 -1.90 3.98
N PRO A 19 -22.65 -2.82 4.66
CA PRO A 19 -22.01 -3.71 5.64
C PRO A 19 -20.97 -4.65 5.05
N LEU A 20 -21.15 -5.11 3.81
CA LEU A 20 -20.20 -6.02 3.17
C LEU A 20 -18.91 -5.29 2.83
N ILE A 21 -19.02 -4.15 2.14
CA ILE A 21 -17.85 -3.36 1.72
C ILE A 21 -17.16 -2.74 2.95
N GLY A 22 -17.92 -2.25 3.93
CA GLY A 22 -17.39 -1.70 5.17
C GLY A 22 -16.56 -2.71 5.96
N ASN A 23 -17.02 -3.96 6.05
CA ASN A 23 -16.26 -5.02 6.71
C ASN A 23 -14.94 -5.33 5.98
N PHE A 24 -14.95 -5.39 4.65
CA PHE A 24 -13.70 -5.57 3.88
C PHE A 24 -12.74 -4.40 4.07
N GLN A 25 -13.25 -3.16 4.07
CA GLN A 25 -12.44 -1.97 4.34
C GLN A 25 -11.77 -2.06 5.72
N GLN A 26 -12.50 -2.48 6.75
CA GLN A 26 -11.94 -2.63 8.10
C GLN A 26 -10.83 -3.69 8.14
N VAL A 27 -11.03 -4.84 7.49
CA VAL A 27 -10.00 -5.88 7.40
C VAL A 27 -8.75 -5.37 6.67
N VAL A 28 -8.92 -4.60 5.60
CA VAL A 28 -7.77 -4.01 4.89
C VAL A 28 -6.99 -3.06 5.80
N ILE A 29 -7.70 -2.19 6.53
CA ILE A 29 -7.10 -1.19 7.43
C ILE A 29 -6.40 -1.87 8.62
N GLU A 30 -7.06 -2.80 9.29
CA GLU A 30 -6.59 -3.38 10.56
C GLU A 30 -5.62 -4.55 10.38
N VAL A 31 -5.71 -5.28 9.27
CA VAL A 31 -4.96 -6.53 9.07
C VAL A 31 -4.05 -6.44 7.86
N ALA A 32 -4.59 -6.14 6.68
CA ALA A 32 -3.81 -6.25 5.45
C ALA A 32 -2.67 -5.23 5.35
N ILE A 33 -2.97 -3.94 5.60
CA ILE A 33 -1.97 -2.86 5.51
C ILE A 33 -0.83 -3.06 6.53
N PRO A 34 -1.10 -3.33 7.84
CA PRO A 34 -0.02 -3.60 8.79
C PRO A 34 0.85 -4.80 8.40
N TYR A 35 0.21 -5.90 7.98
CA TYR A 35 0.94 -7.09 7.54
C TYR A 35 1.83 -6.80 6.32
N GLN A 36 1.28 -6.15 5.29
CA GLN A 36 2.04 -5.77 4.09
C GLN A 36 3.20 -4.84 4.43
N TRP A 37 2.98 -3.87 5.32
CA TRP A 37 4.03 -2.95 5.75
C TRP A 37 5.19 -3.67 6.44
N ASP A 38 4.90 -4.63 7.32
CA ASP A 38 5.94 -5.43 7.97
C ASP A 38 6.69 -6.33 6.97
N THR A 39 6.00 -6.90 5.98
CA THR A 39 6.63 -7.67 4.89
C THR A 39 7.53 -6.79 4.01
N LEU A 40 7.08 -5.60 3.60
CA LEU A 40 7.88 -4.67 2.78
C LEU A 40 9.13 -4.13 3.52
N ASN A 41 9.12 -4.19 4.85
CA ASN A 41 10.24 -3.83 5.72
C ASN A 41 11.05 -5.03 6.21
N ASP A 42 10.80 -6.23 5.70
CA ASP A 42 11.51 -7.47 6.05
C ASP A 42 11.43 -7.82 7.55
N ARG A 43 10.34 -7.44 8.23
CA ARG A 43 10.13 -7.68 9.68
C ARG A 43 9.40 -8.97 9.98
N ASN A 44 8.79 -9.59 8.98
CA ASN A 44 8.12 -10.87 9.13
C ASN A 44 9.10 -12.02 8.77
N PRO A 45 9.57 -12.82 9.74
CA PRO A 45 10.55 -13.89 9.50
C PRO A 45 9.94 -15.13 8.81
N GLU A 46 8.62 -15.23 8.71
CA GLU A 46 7.94 -16.38 8.14
C GLU A 46 7.76 -16.28 6.61
N VAL A 47 8.12 -15.14 6.01
CA VAL A 47 8.01 -14.88 4.57
C VAL A 47 9.36 -14.55 3.95
N THR A 48 9.46 -14.71 2.63
CA THR A 48 10.66 -14.29 1.89
C THR A 48 10.82 -12.77 1.99
N PRO A 49 12.05 -12.26 2.26
CA PRO A 49 12.32 -10.83 2.27
C PRO A 49 11.89 -10.15 0.97
N SER A 50 11.30 -8.97 1.08
CA SER A 50 10.92 -8.10 -0.01
C SER A 50 12.02 -7.13 -0.41
N HIS A 51 12.75 -6.56 0.57
CA HIS A 51 13.68 -5.44 0.40
C HIS A 51 13.10 -4.18 -0.25
N ALA A 52 11.78 -4.06 -0.44
CA ALA A 52 11.19 -2.91 -1.13
C ALA A 52 11.57 -1.59 -0.46
N VAL A 53 11.42 -1.48 0.87
CA VAL A 53 11.83 -0.27 1.60
C VAL A 53 13.36 -0.18 1.72
N GLU A 54 14.06 -1.32 1.81
CA GLU A 54 15.52 -1.34 1.91
C GLU A 54 16.21 -0.83 0.63
N ASN A 55 15.68 -1.13 -0.54
CA ASN A 55 16.14 -0.60 -1.82
C ASN A 55 16.10 0.94 -1.81
N PHE A 56 15.02 1.55 -1.29
CA PHE A 56 14.96 2.99 -1.11
C PHE A 56 15.99 3.51 -0.10
N ARG A 57 16.26 2.78 1.00
CA ARG A 57 17.30 3.17 1.96
C ARG A 57 18.69 3.15 1.33
N ILE A 58 18.99 2.13 0.52
CA ILE A 58 20.25 2.01 -0.23
C ILE A 58 20.37 3.16 -1.24
N ALA A 59 19.34 3.40 -2.05
CA ALA A 59 19.32 4.48 -3.04
C ALA A 59 19.47 5.87 -2.40
N ALA A 60 18.88 6.08 -1.21
CA ALA A 60 19.01 7.31 -0.44
C ALA A 60 20.35 7.45 0.31
N GLY A 61 21.28 6.48 0.19
CA GLY A 61 22.55 6.48 0.91
C GLY A 61 22.41 6.27 2.43
N ARG A 62 21.26 5.76 2.89
CA ARG A 62 20.95 5.49 4.31
C ARG A 62 21.28 4.06 4.74
N SER A 63 21.56 3.19 3.78
CA SER A 63 22.00 1.81 3.99
C SER A 63 23.01 1.40 2.93
N LYS A 64 23.74 0.31 3.18
CA LYS A 64 24.67 -0.30 2.22
C LYS A 64 24.14 -1.67 1.83
N GLY A 65 24.14 -1.97 0.55
CA GLY A 65 23.69 -3.25 0.01
C GLY A 65 23.55 -3.19 -1.50
N GLU A 66 23.10 -4.30 -2.07
CA GLU A 66 22.71 -4.38 -3.48
C GLU A 66 21.19 -4.37 -3.60
N PHE A 67 20.71 -3.97 -4.78
CA PHE A 67 19.30 -4.06 -5.11
C PHE A 67 18.81 -5.52 -5.02
N TYR A 68 17.62 -5.71 -4.45
CA TYR A 68 16.97 -7.01 -4.37
C TYR A 68 15.52 -6.94 -4.85
N GLY A 69 15.04 -8.04 -5.42
CA GLY A 69 13.65 -8.20 -5.84
C GLY A 69 13.45 -8.02 -7.35
N THR A 70 12.24 -7.62 -7.73
CA THR A 70 11.84 -7.50 -9.13
C THR A 70 12.14 -6.10 -9.69
N VAL A 71 12.25 -5.94 -11.01
CA VAL A 71 12.47 -4.61 -11.63
C VAL A 71 11.38 -3.57 -11.28
N LEU A 72 10.20 -4.00 -10.82
CA LEU A 72 9.08 -3.14 -10.43
C LEU A 72 8.84 -3.11 -8.91
N GLN A 73 9.83 -3.48 -8.10
CA GLN A 73 9.69 -3.56 -6.64
C GLN A 73 9.21 -2.25 -6.01
N ASP A 74 9.62 -1.11 -6.57
CA ASP A 74 9.21 0.23 -6.11
C ASP A 74 7.68 0.41 -6.15
N SER A 75 6.99 -0.28 -7.07
CA SER A 75 5.54 -0.20 -7.19
C SER A 75 4.80 -0.83 -6.00
N ASP A 76 5.45 -1.73 -5.25
CA ASP A 76 4.82 -2.35 -4.07
C ASP A 76 4.76 -1.39 -2.88
N VAL A 77 5.62 -0.38 -2.83
CA VAL A 77 5.56 0.70 -1.82
C VAL A 77 4.54 1.78 -2.21
N ALA A 78 4.25 1.91 -3.50
CA ALA A 78 3.37 2.95 -4.03
C ALA A 78 1.88 2.56 -4.09
N LYS A 79 1.58 1.26 -4.21
CA LYS A 79 0.22 0.72 -4.23
C LYS A 79 -0.37 0.65 -2.83
#